data_AF-W0RL46-F1
#
_entry.id   AF-W0RL46-F1
#
_cell.length_a   1.000
_cell.length_b   1.000
_cell.length_c   1.000
_cell.angle_alpha   90.00
_cell.angle_beta   90.00
_cell.angle_gamma   90.00
#
_symmetry.space_group_name_H-M   'P 1'
#
loop_
_entity.id
_entity.type
_entity.pdbx_description
1 polymer ?
#
loop_
_entity_poly.entity_id
_entity_poly.type
_entity_poly.pdbx_seq_one_letter_code
_entity_poly.pdbx_strand_id
1 'polypeptide(L)'
;MTARVNGAGGSMMELWAGVECTVNRVGDRYRDQLALGGHAERDDDLDRLAALGVTALRQPVLWERVAPQGLARADWAWVDRRLERLRALGVRPIVTLLHHGSGPRDTSLLDTSLPERLAEFAHAVASRHPWVEDWTPINEPLTTARFSALYGLWYPHARDDRSFARARC
;
A
#
# COMPACT_ATOMS: atom_id res chain seq x y z
N MET A 1 -9.15 -52.22 -12.36
CA MET A 1 -10.40 -51.47 -12.17
C MET A 1 -10.25 -50.61 -10.91
N THR A 2 -9.68 -49.42 -11.07
CA THR A 2 -9.61 -48.38 -10.04
C THR A 2 -9.81 -47.07 -10.78
N ALA A 3 -11.02 -46.52 -10.65
CA ALA A 3 -11.42 -45.30 -11.32
C ALA A 3 -10.56 -44.13 -10.81
N ARG A 4 -9.93 -43.39 -11.73
CA ARG A 4 -9.45 -42.04 -11.48
C ARG A 4 -10.67 -41.18 -11.21
N VAL A 5 -10.73 -40.58 -10.03
CA VAL A 5 -11.65 -39.46 -9.80
C VAL A 5 -11.10 -38.28 -10.59
N ASN A 6 -11.62 -38.08 -11.80
CA ASN A 6 -11.55 -36.81 -12.50
C ASN A 6 -12.37 -35.80 -11.70
N GLY A 7 -11.70 -34.99 -10.86
CA GLY A 7 -12.29 -33.78 -10.30
C GLY A 7 -12.40 -32.73 -11.40
N ALA A 8 -13.63 -32.36 -11.74
CA ALA A 8 -13.94 -31.24 -12.61
C ALA A 8 -13.19 -29.96 -12.18
N GLY A 9 -12.93 -29.07 -13.14
CA GLY A 9 -12.30 -27.76 -12.95
C GLY A 9 -13.02 -26.86 -11.95
N GLY A 10 -12.86 -27.15 -10.67
CA GLY A 10 -13.13 -26.22 -9.59
C GLY A 10 -12.07 -25.13 -9.67
N SER A 11 -12.51 -23.89 -9.88
CA SER A 11 -11.67 -22.73 -9.61
C SER A 11 -11.00 -22.96 -8.26
N MET A 12 -9.67 -23.07 -8.23
CA MET A 12 -8.94 -23.06 -6.96
C MET A 12 -9.40 -21.81 -6.22
N MET A 13 -9.82 -21.97 -4.97
CA MET A 13 -10.15 -20.82 -4.12
C MET A 13 -8.91 -19.94 -4.03
N GLU A 14 -9.07 -18.66 -4.35
CA GLU A 14 -7.96 -17.73 -4.17
C GLU A 14 -7.81 -17.44 -2.67
N LEU A 15 -6.60 -17.70 -2.14
CA LEU A 15 -6.23 -17.32 -0.79
C LEU A 15 -5.41 -16.04 -0.87
N TRP A 16 -5.94 -14.95 -0.31
CA TRP A 16 -5.26 -13.66 -0.32
C TRP A 16 -4.71 -13.32 1.05
N ALA A 17 -3.62 -12.56 1.08
CA ALA A 17 -3.07 -11.97 2.28
C ALA A 17 -2.82 -10.47 2.06
N GLY A 18 -2.59 -9.72 3.13
CA GLY A 18 -2.25 -8.31 3.05
C GLY A 18 -1.28 -7.88 4.13
N VAL A 19 -0.31 -7.05 3.74
CA VAL A 19 0.58 -6.36 4.67
C VAL A 19 -0.01 -4.97 4.91
N GLU A 20 -0.85 -4.90 5.93
CA GLU A 20 -1.72 -3.77 6.26
C GLU A 20 -1.01 -2.68 7.09
N CYS A 21 0.19 -2.28 6.66
CA CYS A 21 1.03 -1.34 7.41
C CYS A 21 0.93 0.10 6.88
N THR A 22 0.81 1.04 7.82
CA THR A 22 0.71 2.49 7.60
C THR A 22 1.98 3.20 8.08
N VAL A 23 2.38 4.26 7.38
CA VAL A 23 3.25 5.30 7.95
C VAL A 23 2.36 6.35 8.61
N ASN A 24 2.14 6.20 9.91
CA ASN A 24 1.21 7.05 10.64
C ASN A 24 1.89 8.37 11.05
N ARG A 25 1.22 9.51 10.82
CA ARG A 25 1.60 10.84 11.28
C ARG A 25 0.61 11.38 12.33
N VAL A 26 1.13 11.65 13.53
CA VAL A 26 0.40 12.35 14.62
C VAL A 26 1.26 13.51 15.10
N GLY A 27 0.80 14.74 14.85
CA GLY A 27 1.62 15.94 14.97
C GLY A 27 2.88 15.82 14.10
N ASP A 28 4.06 15.99 14.73
CA ASP A 28 5.36 15.83 14.09
C ASP A 28 5.96 14.42 14.24
N ARG A 29 5.22 13.49 14.86
CA ARG A 29 5.69 12.13 15.10
C ARG A 29 5.23 11.20 13.98
N TYR A 30 6.18 10.43 13.46
CA TYR A 30 5.95 9.43 12.42
C TYR A 30 6.22 8.04 12.97
N ARG A 31 5.37 7.09 12.63
CA ARG A 31 5.53 5.67 12.98
C ARG A 31 5.36 4.82 11.73
N ASP A 32 6.44 4.18 11.30
CA ASP A 32 6.43 3.22 10.19
C ASP A 32 6.08 1.82 10.73
N GLN A 33 4.87 1.34 10.43
CA GLN A 33 4.42 0.02 10.87
C GLN A 33 5.17 -1.14 10.18
N LEU A 34 5.75 -0.94 9.00
CA LEU A 34 6.59 -1.96 8.35
C LEU A 34 7.88 -2.19 9.13
N ALA A 35 8.49 -1.11 9.62
CA ALA A 35 9.65 -1.17 10.49
C ALA A 35 9.29 -1.75 11.88
N LEU A 36 8.22 -1.24 12.51
CA LEU A 36 7.79 -1.71 13.83
C LEU A 36 7.40 -3.20 13.85
N GLY A 37 6.80 -3.71 12.76
CA GLY A 37 6.44 -5.12 12.62
C GLY A 37 7.61 -6.03 12.20
N GLY A 38 8.78 -5.45 11.93
CA GLY A 38 9.97 -6.16 11.40
C GLY A 38 9.83 -6.61 9.95
N HIS A 39 8.67 -6.41 9.30
CA HIS A 39 8.43 -6.83 7.92
C HIS A 39 9.36 -6.13 6.94
N ALA A 40 9.78 -4.90 7.22
CA ALA A 40 10.73 -4.16 6.40
C ALA A 40 12.09 -4.87 6.25
N GLU A 41 12.51 -5.62 7.28
CA GLU A 41 13.83 -6.25 7.40
C GLU A 41 13.78 -7.76 7.12
N ARG A 42 12.65 -8.43 7.41
CA ARG A 42 12.44 -9.85 7.11
C ARG A 42 12.01 -10.05 5.66
N ASP A 43 12.98 -10.22 4.78
CA ASP A 43 12.72 -10.49 3.36
C ASP A 43 12.07 -11.87 3.11
N ASP A 44 12.27 -12.83 4.02
CA ASP A 44 11.68 -14.17 3.96
C ASP A 44 10.18 -14.21 4.35
N ASP A 45 9.60 -13.10 4.78
CA ASP A 45 8.15 -13.03 5.06
C ASP A 45 7.33 -13.35 3.78
N LEU A 46 7.79 -12.95 2.59
CA LEU A 46 7.10 -13.24 1.33
C LEU A 46 7.09 -14.72 0.99
N ASP A 47 8.22 -15.40 1.19
CA ASP A 47 8.36 -16.84 1.05
C ASP A 47 7.42 -17.59 2.01
N ARG A 48 7.36 -17.15 3.27
CA ARG A 48 6.48 -17.73 4.29
C ARG A 48 5.01 -17.57 3.93
N LEU A 49 4.61 -16.41 3.40
CA LEU A 49 3.25 -16.17 2.93
C LEU A 49 2.91 -17.05 1.72
N ALA A 50 3.81 -17.17 0.76
CA ALA A 50 3.62 -18.06 -0.40
C ALA A 50 3.49 -19.54 0.03
N ALA A 51 4.26 -19.97 1.04
CA ALA A 51 4.18 -21.34 1.58
C ALA A 51 2.83 -21.66 2.24
N LEU A 52 2.02 -20.67 2.61
CA LEU A 52 0.64 -20.86 3.09
C LEU A 52 -0.35 -21.11 1.94
N GLY A 53 0.08 -21.05 0.68
CA GLY A 53 -0.77 -21.18 -0.51
C GLY A 53 -1.42 -19.86 -0.92
N VAL A 54 -0.91 -18.72 -0.47
CA VAL A 54 -1.39 -17.39 -0.89
C VAL A 54 -1.16 -17.20 -2.39
N THR A 55 -2.20 -16.83 -3.12
CA THR A 55 -2.14 -16.59 -4.57
C THR A 55 -2.08 -15.10 -4.93
N ALA A 56 -2.52 -14.23 -4.02
CA ALA A 56 -2.38 -12.78 -4.15
C ALA A 56 -1.99 -12.12 -2.83
N LEU A 57 -1.10 -11.13 -2.88
CA LEU A 57 -0.65 -10.39 -1.72
C LEU A 57 -0.88 -8.89 -1.92
N ARG A 58 -1.61 -8.25 -1.01
CA ARG A 58 -1.64 -6.80 -0.93
C ARG A 58 -0.32 -6.27 -0.41
N GLN A 59 0.49 -5.76 -1.34
CA GLN A 59 1.87 -5.36 -1.11
C GLN A 59 1.97 -3.82 -1.03
N PRO A 60 2.46 -3.28 0.09
CA PRO A 60 2.66 -1.84 0.23
C PRO A 60 3.81 -1.34 -0.64
N VAL A 61 3.55 -0.25 -1.36
CA VAL A 61 4.50 0.58 -2.11
C VAL A 61 4.27 2.03 -1.65
N LEU A 62 4.49 2.26 -0.35
CA LEU A 62 4.06 3.49 0.33
C LEU A 62 4.87 4.70 -0.14
N TRP A 63 4.18 5.73 -0.61
CA TRP A 63 4.77 6.96 -1.13
C TRP A 63 5.77 7.61 -0.15
N GLU A 64 5.44 7.63 1.14
CA GLU A 64 6.26 8.21 2.21
C GLU A 64 7.59 7.51 2.41
N ARG A 65 7.66 6.22 2.07
CA ARG A 65 8.90 5.43 2.19
C ARG A 65 9.73 5.52 0.92
N VAL A 66 9.06 5.44 -0.23
CA VAL A 66 9.73 5.39 -1.53
C VAL A 66 10.28 6.76 -1.92
N ALA A 67 9.48 7.82 -1.80
CA ALA A 67 9.86 9.16 -2.28
C ALA A 67 9.61 10.26 -1.23
N PRO A 68 10.17 10.16 0.00
CA PRO A 68 9.95 11.14 1.07
C PRO A 68 10.45 12.56 0.74
N GLN A 69 11.35 12.67 -0.25
CA GLN A 69 11.94 13.94 -0.72
C GLN A 69 11.65 14.17 -2.22
N GLY A 70 10.57 13.57 -2.74
CA GLY A 70 10.18 13.63 -4.14
C GLY A 70 10.80 12.55 -5.03
N LEU A 71 10.21 12.36 -6.22
CA LEU A 71 10.52 11.26 -7.14
C LEU A 71 11.98 11.26 -7.63
N ALA A 72 12.60 12.42 -7.79
CA ALA A 72 14.00 12.53 -8.22
C ALA A 72 15.00 11.92 -7.24
N ARG A 73 14.59 11.72 -5.98
CA ARG A 73 15.39 11.10 -4.91
C ARG A 73 14.74 9.83 -4.37
N ALA A 74 13.84 9.22 -5.14
CA ALA A 74 13.14 8.02 -4.70
C ALA A 74 14.10 6.83 -4.55
N ASP A 75 13.94 6.06 -3.48
CA ASP A 75 14.62 4.79 -3.27
C ASP A 75 13.67 3.63 -3.59
N TRP A 76 13.96 2.95 -4.69
CA TRP A 76 13.17 1.84 -5.21
C TRP A 76 13.66 0.47 -4.72
N ALA A 77 14.83 0.40 -4.08
CA ALA A 77 15.52 -0.87 -3.85
C ALA A 77 14.70 -1.88 -3.03
N TRP A 78 13.95 -1.41 -2.04
CA TRP A 78 13.07 -2.26 -1.24
C TRP A 78 11.84 -2.74 -2.04
N VAL A 79 11.21 -1.84 -2.79
CA VAL A 79 10.01 -2.14 -3.58
C VAL A 79 10.33 -3.11 -4.71
N ASP A 80 11.40 -2.83 -5.47
CA ASP A 80 11.85 -3.66 -6.58
C ASP A 80 12.11 -5.09 -6.11
N ARG A 81 12.86 -5.23 -5.01
CA ARG A 81 13.18 -6.54 -4.45
C ARG A 81 11.93 -7.32 -4.04
N ARG A 82 10.96 -6.65 -3.39
CA ARG A 82 9.72 -7.29 -2.92
C ARG A 82 8.82 -7.70 -4.07
N LEU A 83 8.58 -6.80 -5.03
CA LEU A 83 7.71 -7.08 -6.17
C LEU A 83 8.28 -8.16 -7.08
N GLU A 84 9.59 -8.12 -7.37
CA GLU A 84 10.20 -9.20 -8.16
C GLU A 84 10.26 -10.52 -7.39
N ARG A 85 10.35 -10.49 -6.05
CA ARG A 85 10.22 -11.72 -5.25
C ARG A 85 8.81 -12.32 -5.36
N LEU A 86 7.76 -11.51 -5.25
CA LEU A 86 6.38 -11.97 -5.43
C LEU A 86 6.15 -12.57 -6.82
N ARG A 87 6.67 -11.90 -7.85
CA ARG A 87 6.64 -12.40 -9.22
C ARG A 87 7.32 -13.76 -9.37
N ALA A 88 8.51 -13.93 -8.79
CA ALA A 88 9.24 -15.19 -8.81
C ALA A 88 8.53 -16.31 -8.03
N LEU A 89 7.77 -15.97 -6.98
CA LEU A 89 6.95 -16.90 -6.21
C LEU A 89 5.61 -17.24 -6.88
N GLY A 90 5.26 -16.58 -7.99
CA GLY A 90 3.95 -16.74 -8.64
C GLY A 90 2.79 -16.15 -7.83
N VAL A 91 3.08 -15.23 -6.90
CA VAL A 91 2.06 -14.54 -6.08
C VAL A 91 1.75 -13.20 -6.73
N ARG A 92 0.47 -12.95 -7.04
CA ARG A 92 0.03 -11.71 -7.68
C ARG A 92 0.05 -10.54 -6.68
N PRO A 93 0.80 -9.45 -6.92
CA PRO A 93 0.76 -8.29 -6.04
C PRO A 93 -0.49 -7.44 -6.29
N ILE A 94 -1.13 -6.99 -5.22
CA ILE A 94 -2.12 -5.90 -5.23
C ILE A 94 -1.44 -4.68 -4.61
N VAL A 95 -1.00 -3.74 -5.44
CA VAL A 95 -0.10 -2.67 -5.00
C VAL A 95 -0.85 -1.54 -4.30
N THR A 96 -0.46 -1.22 -3.07
CA THR A 96 -1.04 -0.10 -2.29
C THR A 96 -0.09 1.09 -2.21
N LEU A 97 -0.51 2.26 -2.70
CA LEU A 97 0.35 3.45 -2.78
C LEU A 97 0.29 4.33 -1.53
N LEU A 98 -0.88 4.39 -0.91
CA LEU A 98 -1.13 5.12 0.34
C LEU A 98 -2.02 4.29 1.26
N HIS A 99 -1.53 3.98 2.46
CA HIS A 99 -2.25 3.15 3.44
C HIS A 99 -2.65 3.98 4.65
N HIS A 100 -3.71 4.78 4.51
CA HIS A 100 -4.00 5.94 5.37
C HIS A 100 -2.90 7.01 5.33
N GLY A 101 -3.13 8.13 6.03
CA GLY A 101 -2.21 9.27 6.02
C GLY A 101 -2.37 10.13 4.77
N SER A 102 -1.37 10.96 4.48
CA SER A 102 -1.43 11.98 3.43
C SER A 102 -0.24 11.98 2.49
N GLY A 103 0.64 10.98 2.50
CA GLY A 103 1.87 11.00 1.73
C GLY A 103 3.04 11.64 2.50
N PRO A 104 4.11 12.02 1.78
CA PRO A 104 5.33 12.60 2.33
C PRO A 104 5.12 13.78 3.29
N ARG A 105 6.18 14.22 3.96
CA ARG A 105 6.05 15.20 5.06
C ARG A 105 5.45 16.53 4.63
N ASP A 106 5.67 16.90 3.38
CA ASP A 106 5.27 18.15 2.74
C ASP A 106 3.91 18.07 2.04
N THR A 107 3.13 17.02 2.28
CA THR A 107 1.77 16.86 1.74
C THR A 107 0.71 16.81 2.85
N SER A 108 -0.51 17.22 2.50
CA SER A 108 -1.69 17.17 3.34
C SER A 108 -2.94 16.78 2.54
N LEU A 109 -3.89 16.11 3.18
CA LEU A 109 -5.21 15.81 2.60
C LEU A 109 -5.97 17.06 2.19
N LEU A 110 -5.64 18.21 2.77
CA LEU A 110 -6.30 19.48 2.47
C LEU A 110 -5.64 20.22 1.30
N ASP A 111 -4.46 19.79 0.85
CA ASP A 111 -3.76 20.40 -0.28
C ASP A 111 -4.50 20.10 -1.58
N THR A 112 -4.69 21.13 -2.40
CA THR A 112 -5.33 20.96 -3.71
C THR A 112 -4.49 20.14 -4.67
N SER A 113 -3.17 20.11 -4.49
CA SER A 113 -2.21 19.41 -5.35
C SER A 113 -1.97 17.94 -5.00
N LEU A 114 -2.56 17.44 -3.90
CA LEU A 114 -2.32 16.07 -3.46
C LEU A 114 -2.70 15.02 -4.53
N PRO A 115 -3.87 15.12 -5.22
CA PRO A 115 -4.23 14.14 -6.25
C PRO A 115 -3.23 14.09 -7.40
N GLU A 116 -2.77 15.24 -7.90
CA GLU A 116 -1.81 15.32 -8.99
C GLU A 116 -0.46 14.73 -8.57
N ARG A 117 0.02 15.07 -7.37
CA ARG A 117 1.28 14.53 -6.84
C ARG A 117 1.21 13.02 -6.59
N LEU A 118 0.08 12.51 -6.10
CA LEU A 118 -0.12 11.07 -5.97
C LEU A 118 -0.18 10.39 -7.34
N ALA A 119 -0.81 11.02 -8.34
CA ALA A 119 -0.86 10.49 -9.70
C ALA A 119 0.53 10.42 -10.34
N GLU A 120 1.40 11.40 -10.10
CA GLU A 120 2.81 11.36 -10.51
C GLU A 120 3.55 10.17 -9.86
N PHE A 121 3.34 9.95 -8.55
CA PHE A 121 3.91 8.79 -7.87
C PHE A 121 3.36 7.47 -8.42
N ALA A 122 2.04 7.36 -8.60
CA ALA A 122 1.38 6.20 -9.16
C ALA A 122 1.91 5.87 -10.57
N HIS A 123 2.08 6.89 -11.41
CA HIS A 123 2.68 6.76 -12.74
C HIS A 123 4.09 6.20 -12.65
N ALA A 124 4.94 6.74 -11.76
CA ALA A 124 6.30 6.23 -11.59
C ALA A 124 6.34 4.76 -11.17
N VAL A 125 5.45 4.33 -10.25
CA VAL A 125 5.36 2.92 -9.83
C VAL A 125 4.89 2.03 -10.99
N ALA A 126 3.83 2.44 -11.70
CA ALA A 126 3.27 1.68 -12.82
C ALA A 126 4.24 1.57 -14.01
N SER A 127 4.97 2.64 -14.33
CA SER A 127 6.01 2.62 -15.38
C SER A 127 7.18 1.72 -15.01
N ARG A 128 7.53 1.64 -13.72
CA ARG A 128 8.63 0.80 -13.24
C ARG A 128 8.26 -0.68 -13.18
N HIS A 129 7.01 -0.99 -12.84
CA HIS A 129 6.49 -2.36 -12.77
C HIS A 129 5.26 -2.54 -13.68
N PRO A 130 5.44 -2.48 -15.01
CA PRO A 130 4.33 -2.49 -15.97
C PRO A 130 3.55 -3.81 -16.02
N TRP A 131 4.03 -4.83 -15.31
CA TRP A 131 3.41 -6.15 -15.19
C TRP A 131 2.42 -6.25 -14.02
N VAL A 132 2.33 -5.23 -13.15
CA VAL A 132 1.36 -5.19 -12.04
C VAL A 132 -0.01 -4.81 -12.58
N GLU A 133 -1.00 -5.66 -12.32
CA GLU A 133 -2.37 -5.50 -12.83
C GLU A 133 -3.35 -4.97 -11.76
N ASP A 134 -3.11 -5.30 -10.48
CA ASP A 134 -4.03 -4.99 -9.38
C ASP A 134 -3.50 -3.87 -8.46
N TRP A 135 -4.37 -2.91 -8.12
CA TRP A 135 -3.98 -1.70 -7.40
C TRP A 135 -5.00 -1.31 -6.31
N THR A 136 -4.50 -0.71 -5.25
CA THR A 136 -5.27 0.02 -4.24
C THR A 136 -4.59 1.39 -4.02
N PRO A 137 -4.91 2.40 -4.85
CA PRO A 137 -4.20 3.69 -4.80
C PRO A 137 -4.23 4.31 -3.40
N ILE A 138 -5.41 4.32 -2.77
CA ILE A 138 -5.59 4.83 -1.40
C ILE A 138 -6.45 3.85 -0.60
N ASN A 139 -5.97 3.48 0.58
CA ASN A 139 -6.72 2.67 1.52
C ASN A 139 -7.77 3.49 2.27
N GLU A 140 -8.98 2.92 2.39
CA GLU A 140 -10.08 3.43 3.22
C GLU A 140 -10.18 4.97 3.24
N PRO A 141 -10.43 5.60 2.08
CA PRO A 141 -10.39 7.05 1.95
C PRO A 141 -11.34 7.77 2.92
N LEU A 142 -12.54 7.22 3.13
CA LEU A 142 -13.51 7.78 4.07
C LEU A 142 -13.03 7.70 5.53
N THR A 143 -12.45 6.57 5.94
CA THR A 143 -11.88 6.41 7.29
C THR A 143 -10.76 7.44 7.49
N THR A 144 -9.85 7.53 6.53
CA THR A 144 -8.73 8.47 6.55
C THR A 144 -9.20 9.92 6.65
N ALA A 145 -10.18 10.32 5.83
CA ALA A 145 -10.78 11.67 5.88
C ALA A 145 -11.43 11.96 7.24
N ARG A 146 -12.21 11.02 7.80
CA ARG A 146 -12.86 11.19 9.11
C ARG A 146 -11.83 11.37 10.22
N PHE A 147 -10.85 10.48 10.31
CA PHE A 147 -9.84 10.54 11.38
C PHE A 147 -8.95 11.78 11.28
N SER A 148 -8.71 12.27 10.06
CA SER A 148 -7.79 13.40 9.82
C SER A 148 -8.47 14.76 9.90
N ALA A 149 -9.73 14.87 9.45
CA ALA A 149 -10.38 16.15 9.22
C ALA A 149 -11.75 16.34 9.89
N LEU A 150 -12.37 15.26 10.40
CA LEU A 150 -13.60 15.34 11.19
C LEU A 150 -13.32 15.16 12.69
N TYR A 151 -12.59 14.11 13.05
CA TYR A 151 -12.25 13.78 14.44
C TYR A 151 -10.93 14.42 14.90
N GLY A 152 -10.06 14.76 13.94
CA GLY A 152 -8.76 15.39 14.20
C GLY A 152 -7.79 14.52 15.01
N LEU A 153 -7.86 13.20 14.85
CA LEU A 153 -6.98 12.22 15.49
C LEU A 153 -5.66 12.04 14.74
N TRP A 154 -5.69 12.11 13.41
CA TRP A 154 -4.52 12.03 12.54
C TRP A 154 -4.24 13.39 11.89
N TYR A 155 -3.01 13.58 11.41
CA TYR A 155 -2.67 14.78 10.65
C TYR A 155 -3.64 15.00 9.46
N PRO A 156 -4.12 16.23 9.18
CA PRO A 156 -3.70 17.52 9.75
C PRO A 156 -4.43 17.95 11.02
N HIS A 157 -5.17 17.06 11.68
CA HIS A 157 -5.91 17.29 12.92
C HIS A 157 -7.04 18.32 12.79
N ALA A 158 -7.61 18.50 11.60
CA ALA A 158 -8.80 19.33 11.42
C ALA A 158 -10.03 18.66 12.08
N ARG A 159 -10.99 19.49 12.51
CA ARG A 159 -12.14 19.08 13.34
C ARG A 159 -13.41 19.77 12.90
N ASP A 160 -13.66 19.79 11.60
CA ASP A 160 -14.79 20.51 11.02
C ASP A 160 -15.29 19.86 9.72
N ASP A 161 -16.60 19.98 9.47
CA ASP A 161 -17.26 19.38 8.31
C ASP A 161 -16.71 19.88 6.97
N ARG A 162 -16.26 21.14 6.91
CA ARG A 162 -15.71 21.72 5.67
C ARG A 162 -14.39 21.06 5.32
N SER A 163 -13.48 20.88 6.28
CA SER A 163 -12.21 20.19 6.09
C SER A 163 -12.45 18.73 5.73
N PHE A 164 -13.38 18.05 6.41
CA PHE A 164 -13.77 16.67 6.08
C PHE A 164 -14.29 16.54 4.64
N ALA A 165 -15.18 17.43 4.22
CA ALA A 165 -15.72 17.44 2.85
C ALA A 165 -14.70 17.81 1.77
N ARG A 166 -13.57 18.42 2.15
CA ARG A 166 -12.47 18.83 1.25
C ARG A 166 -11.27 17.91 1.29
N ALA A 167 -11.23 16.94 2.20
CA ALA A 167 -10.12 15.99 2.30
C ALA A 167 -10.01 15.17 1.00
N ARG A 168 -8.81 15.16 0.42
CA ARG A 168 -8.52 14.44 -0.83
C ARG A 168 -7.85 13.13 -0.46
N CYS A 169 -8.66 12.07 -0.47
CA CYS A 169 -8.27 10.70 -0.22
C CYS A 169 -8.74 9.84 -1.40
#